data_AF-A0AAV7PDY9-F1
#
_entry.id   AF-A0AAV7PDY9-F1
#
_cell.length_a   1.000
_cell.length_b   1.000
_cell.length_c   1.000
_cell.angle_alpha   90.00
_cell.angle_beta   90.00
_cell.angle_gamma   90.00
#
_symmetry.space_group_name_H-M   'P 1'
#
loop_
_entity.id
_entity.type
_entity.pdbx_description
1 polymer ?
#
loop_
_entity_poly.entity_id
_entity_poly.type
_entity_poly.pdbx_seq_one_letter_code
_entity_poly.pdbx_strand_id
1 'polypeptide(L)'
;MSEPGYPSPELQNKIQRSINTGTFPEDWKHAEVCPLLMKPWADPLELKKFQPISLLPYPAKVLEEAINTQLPNFIEVNNSLDCSQSGFSSNHSTKADRLAAMDDIRSLLYHGHFPALILLDLSAAFDMVFHSTLCTRLHDVGISGTALKWIHSFLSGRTQRVRLPPYTSKPTGVSCGVPQGSFLCPTLFNIYMTPLTTIVRNHGMNIVSYTDDTQLIISLTKDPDMAKNNFHLGMEAVTTWMRESCLKLNSDKTELIIFGNATSAMDDTWWPTSLSTPPPPTKHALGIILYSK
;
A
#
# COMPACT_ATOMS: atom_id res chain seq x y z
N MET A 1 22.34 38.27 6.00
CA MET A 1 20.88 38.29 6.23
C MET A 1 20.27 37.21 5.36
N SER A 2 19.81 36.11 5.96
CA SER A 2 19.12 35.04 5.25
C SER A 2 17.69 35.49 4.94
N GLU A 3 17.27 35.43 3.67
CA GLU A 3 15.88 35.65 3.28
C GLU A 3 14.94 34.68 4.02
N PRO A 4 13.78 35.14 4.53
CA PRO A 4 12.83 34.27 5.21
C PRO A 4 12.15 33.36 4.19
N GLY A 5 12.45 32.07 4.25
CA GLY A 5 11.78 31.02 3.45
C GLY A 5 12.72 30.00 2.82
N TYR A 6 14.01 30.31 2.68
CA TYR A 6 14.97 29.38 2.10
C TYR A 6 15.73 28.60 3.20
N PRO A 7 15.93 27.27 3.02
CA PRO A 7 16.77 26.49 3.91
C PRO A 7 18.17 27.09 3.98
N SER A 8 18.86 26.95 5.11
CA SER A 8 20.21 27.50 5.28
C SER A 8 21.16 27.00 4.18
N PRO A 9 22.16 27.80 3.75
CA PRO A 9 23.10 27.38 2.70
C PRO A 9 23.80 26.05 2.99
N GLU A 10 24.05 25.77 4.27
CA GLU A 10 24.61 24.48 4.72
C GLU A 10 23.66 23.31 4.47
N LEU A 11 22.36 23.49 4.75
CA LEU A 11 21.35 22.47 4.49
C LEU A 11 21.20 22.23 2.98
N GLN A 12 21.17 23.28 2.17
CA GLN A 12 21.13 23.17 0.71
C GLN A 12 22.34 22.40 0.17
N ASN A 13 23.55 22.72 0.61
CA ASN A 13 24.77 22.02 0.21
C ASN A 13 24.73 20.54 0.60
N LYS A 14 24.21 20.20 1.79
CA LYS A 14 24.07 18.80 2.24
C LYS A 14 23.04 18.04 1.41
N ILE A 15 21.91 18.66 1.09
CA ILE A 15 20.87 18.11 0.20
C ILE A 15 21.46 17.85 -1.19
N GLN A 16 22.08 18.85 -1.82
CA GLN A 16 22.65 18.72 -3.16
C GLN A 16 23.71 17.64 -3.22
N ARG A 17 24.60 17.59 -2.22
CA ARG A 17 25.63 16.55 -2.13
C ARG A 17 25.00 15.16 -1.99
N SER A 18 23.94 15.01 -1.19
CA SER A 18 23.21 13.75 -1.05
C SER A 18 22.66 13.26 -2.38
N ILE A 19 21.98 14.14 -3.12
CA ILE A 19 21.39 13.84 -4.43
C ILE A 19 22.47 13.47 -5.44
N ASN A 20 23.53 14.27 -5.56
CA ASN A 20 24.61 14.05 -6.54
C ASN A 20 25.39 12.76 -6.29
N THR A 21 25.59 12.38 -5.02
CA THR A 21 26.38 11.19 -4.66
C THR A 21 25.55 9.91 -4.57
N GLY A 22 24.22 10.05 -4.54
CA GLY A 22 23.29 8.95 -4.34
C GLY A 22 23.37 8.36 -2.94
N THR A 23 23.65 9.17 -1.92
CA THR A 23 23.83 8.71 -0.54
C THR A 23 22.97 9.54 0.40
N PHE A 24 22.11 8.88 1.17
CA PHE A 24 21.29 9.53 2.18
C PHE A 24 22.14 9.87 3.43
N PRO A 25 22.00 11.07 4.03
CA PRO A 25 22.85 11.46 5.16
C PRO A 25 22.63 10.57 6.40
N GLU A 26 23.72 10.05 6.97
CA GLU A 26 23.67 9.13 8.13
C GLU A 26 22.98 9.74 9.35
N ASP A 27 23.28 11.02 9.67
CA ASP A 27 22.66 11.73 10.80
C ASP A 27 21.12 11.81 10.71
N TRP A 28 20.56 11.58 9.52
CA TRP A 28 19.13 11.66 9.24
C TRP A 28 18.42 10.30 9.22
N LYS A 29 19.16 9.20 9.45
CA LYS A 29 18.63 7.83 9.43
C LYS A 29 18.03 7.35 10.75
N HIS A 30 17.98 8.22 11.74
CA HIS A 30 17.43 7.94 13.06
C HIS A 30 15.98 8.43 13.16
N ALA A 31 15.03 7.52 13.34
CA ALA A 31 13.62 7.83 13.50
C ALA A 31 13.16 7.72 14.96
N GLU A 32 12.24 8.61 15.35
CA GLU A 32 11.53 8.49 16.63
C GLU A 32 10.11 7.99 16.37
N VAL A 33 9.81 6.79 16.84
CA VAL A 33 8.49 6.18 16.70
C VAL A 33 7.61 6.63 17.84
N CYS A 34 6.54 7.34 17.51
CA CYS A 34 5.51 7.78 18.43
C CYS A 34 4.25 6.95 18.18
N PRO A 35 3.88 6.01 19.08
CA PRO A 35 2.63 5.28 18.99
C PRO A 35 1.46 6.25 19.21
N LEU A 36 0.59 6.39 18.20
CA LEU A 36 -0.64 7.16 18.31
C LEU A 36 -1.85 6.22 18.32
N LEU A 37 -2.85 6.53 19.13
CA LEU A 37 -4.12 5.80 19.08
C LEU A 37 -4.83 6.09 17.76
N MET A 38 -5.22 5.03 17.05
CA MET A 38 -5.95 5.14 15.78
C MET A 38 -7.30 5.83 15.93
N LYS A 39 -7.93 5.72 17.11
CA LYS A 39 -9.18 6.40 17.45
C LYS A 39 -9.08 7.02 18.84
N PRO A 40 -9.55 8.26 19.05
CA PRO A 40 -9.49 8.90 20.37
C PRO A 40 -10.22 8.12 21.49
N TRP A 41 -11.24 7.36 21.12
CA TRP A 41 -12.04 6.54 22.03
C TRP A 41 -11.63 5.06 22.07
N ALA A 42 -10.51 4.70 21.44
CA ALA A 42 -9.97 3.35 21.51
C ALA A 42 -9.43 3.05 22.93
N ASP A 43 -9.57 1.80 23.37
CA ASP A 43 -8.97 1.33 24.62
C ASP A 43 -7.44 1.44 24.54
N PRO A 44 -6.78 2.25 25.40
CA PRO A 44 -5.33 2.38 25.44
C PRO A 44 -4.58 1.13 25.89
N LEU A 45 -5.28 0.12 26.44
CA LEU A 45 -4.69 -1.16 26.84
C LEU A 45 -4.51 -2.12 25.66
N GLU A 46 -5.20 -1.88 24.54
CA GLU A 46 -5.08 -2.70 23.34
C GLU A 46 -3.98 -2.19 22.40
N LEU A 47 -2.81 -2.81 22.46
CA LEU A 47 -1.64 -2.44 21.63
C LEU A 47 -1.92 -2.46 20.12
N LYS A 48 -2.86 -3.31 19.65
CA LYS A 48 -3.25 -3.39 18.23
C LYS A 48 -3.94 -2.13 17.70
N LYS A 49 -4.41 -1.24 18.58
CA LYS A 49 -5.10 0.01 18.23
C LYS A 49 -4.15 1.20 18.13
N PHE A 50 -2.84 0.98 18.28
CA PHE A 50 -1.82 2.00 18.07
C PHE A 50 -1.22 1.91 16.66
N GLN A 51 -1.01 3.08 16.05
CA GLN A 51 -0.29 3.25 14.81
C GLN A 51 1.08 3.88 15.11
N PRO A 52 2.19 3.21 14.75
CA PRO A 52 3.53 3.72 15.02
C PRO A 52 3.94 4.77 13.99
N ILE A 53 3.90 6.07 14.34
CA ILE A 53 4.36 7.11 13.42
C ILE A 53 5.86 7.34 13.58
N SER A 54 6.62 7.16 12.50
CA SER A 54 8.04 7.46 12.44
C SER A 54 8.28 8.95 12.19
N LEU A 55 8.72 9.66 13.23
CA LEU A 55 9.16 11.04 13.15
C LEU A 55 10.61 11.08 12.66
N LEU A 56 10.76 11.43 11.39
CA LEU A 56 12.06 11.72 10.77
C LEU A 56 12.51 13.15 11.09
N PRO A 57 13.83 13.41 11.17
CA PRO A 57 14.35 14.75 11.33
C PRO A 57 13.79 15.69 10.24
N TYR A 58 13.45 16.92 10.60
CA TYR A 58 12.88 17.87 9.64
C TYR A 58 13.72 18.04 8.35
N PRO A 59 15.06 18.15 8.41
CA PRO A 59 15.90 18.18 7.21
C PRO A 59 15.76 16.96 6.29
N ALA A 60 15.53 15.78 6.88
CA ALA A 60 15.30 14.54 6.14
C ALA A 60 14.03 14.66 5.30
N LYS A 61 12.95 15.18 5.90
CA LYS A 61 11.66 15.36 5.23
C LYS A 61 11.75 16.29 4.03
N VAL A 62 12.51 17.39 4.14
CA VAL A 62 12.74 18.32 3.03
C VAL A 62 13.45 17.63 1.85
N LEU A 63 14.47 16.82 2.15
CA LEU A 63 15.17 16.05 1.13
C LEU A 63 14.26 14.99 0.50
N GLU A 64 13.47 14.28 1.30
CA GLU A 64 12.51 13.29 0.81
C GLU A 64 11.45 13.90 -0.09
N GLU A 65 10.92 15.08 0.27
CA GLU A 65 9.96 15.82 -0.55
C GLU A 65 10.56 16.24 -1.90
N ALA A 66 11.82 16.69 -1.91
CA ALA A 66 12.54 17.02 -3.14
C ALA A 66 12.72 15.80 -4.08
N ILE A 67 12.89 14.59 -3.54
CA ILE A 67 12.93 13.36 -4.36
C ILE A 67 11.51 12.92 -4.76
N ASN A 68 10.56 12.97 -3.84
CA ASN A 68 9.18 12.50 -4.05
C ASN A 68 8.40 13.35 -5.05
N THR A 69 8.82 14.60 -5.28
CA THR A 69 8.26 15.45 -6.34
C THR A 69 8.77 15.08 -7.73
N GLN A 70 9.92 14.41 -7.84
CA GLN A 70 10.53 14.01 -9.12
C GLN A 70 10.17 12.57 -9.51
N LEU A 71 10.04 11.68 -8.53
CA LEU A 71 9.84 10.24 -8.77
C LEU A 71 8.54 9.92 -9.53
N PRO A 72 7.36 10.45 -9.14
CA PRO A 72 6.10 10.19 -9.85
C PRO A 72 6.15 10.69 -11.30
N ASN A 73 6.70 11.87 -11.54
CA ASN A 73 6.84 12.42 -12.90
C ASN A 73 7.71 11.52 -13.79
N PHE A 74 8.82 10.97 -13.26
CA PHE A 74 9.65 10.03 -14.00
C PHE A 74 8.88 8.75 -14.33
N ILE A 75 8.08 8.24 -13.39
CA ILE A 75 7.32 7.02 -13.55
C ILE A 75 6.17 7.19 -14.56
N GLU A 76 5.45 8.31 -14.50
CA GLU A 76 4.39 8.66 -15.47
C GLU A 76 4.96 8.79 -16.88
N VAL A 77 6.08 9.50 -17.07
CA VAL A 77 6.70 9.69 -18.40
C VAL A 77 7.17 8.36 -19.02
N ASN A 78 7.67 7.45 -18.20
CA ASN A 78 8.17 6.16 -18.70
C ASN A 78 7.08 5.08 -18.85
N ASN A 79 5.79 5.42 -18.63
CA ASN A 79 4.65 4.48 -18.63
C ASN A 79 4.97 3.17 -17.87
N SER A 80 5.80 3.27 -16.83
CA SER A 80 6.33 2.08 -16.16
C SER A 80 5.35 1.52 -15.13
N LEU A 81 4.23 2.21 -14.92
CA LEU A 81 3.16 1.79 -14.03
C LEU A 81 1.81 1.80 -14.72
N ASP A 82 0.98 0.94 -14.19
CA ASP A 82 -0.37 0.70 -14.64
C ASP A 82 -1.34 1.78 -14.15
N CYS A 83 -2.26 2.22 -15.02
CA CYS A 83 -3.26 3.26 -14.74
C CYS A 83 -4.23 2.91 -13.59
N SER A 84 -4.29 1.65 -13.18
CA SER A 84 -5.09 1.19 -12.03
C SER A 84 -4.47 1.47 -10.67
N GLN A 85 -3.17 1.84 -10.63
CA GLN A 85 -2.48 2.28 -9.42
C GLN A 85 -2.55 3.80 -9.29
N SER A 86 -3.68 4.28 -8.80
CA SER A 86 -3.98 5.69 -8.61
C SER A 86 -3.05 6.42 -7.64
N GLY A 87 -2.37 5.70 -6.75
CA GLY A 87 -1.49 6.27 -5.72
C GLY A 87 -0.26 7.02 -6.24
N PHE A 88 -0.03 7.07 -7.56
CA PHE A 88 1.07 7.83 -8.18
C PHE A 88 0.65 9.11 -8.89
N SER A 89 -0.62 9.25 -9.29
CA SER A 89 -1.00 10.42 -10.07
C SER A 89 -1.45 11.56 -9.17
N SER A 90 -0.90 12.73 -9.42
CA SER A 90 -1.32 14.00 -8.81
C SER A 90 -2.83 14.31 -8.98
N ASN A 91 -3.51 13.60 -9.90
CA ASN A 91 -4.92 13.79 -10.24
C ASN A 91 -5.88 12.72 -9.68
N HIS A 92 -5.39 11.68 -8.98
CA HIS A 92 -6.26 10.65 -8.43
C HIS A 92 -6.44 10.82 -6.92
N SER A 93 -7.70 10.90 -6.49
CA SER A 93 -8.08 10.94 -5.08
C SER A 93 -8.71 9.61 -4.69
N THR A 94 -8.67 9.26 -3.40
CA THR A 94 -9.39 8.11 -2.84
C THR A 94 -10.87 8.08 -3.26
N LYS A 95 -11.48 9.25 -3.57
CA LYS A 95 -12.85 9.34 -4.08
C LYS A 95 -12.98 8.91 -5.54
N ALA A 96 -12.01 9.22 -6.39
CA ALA A 96 -12.00 8.84 -7.80
C ALA A 96 -11.88 7.32 -7.96
N ASP A 97 -10.99 6.70 -7.20
CA ASP A 97 -10.77 5.24 -7.21
C ASP A 97 -12.00 4.48 -6.77
N ARG A 98 -12.66 5.00 -5.73
CA ARG A 98 -13.96 4.51 -5.27
C ARG A 98 -15.04 4.62 -6.34
N LEU A 99 -15.07 5.74 -7.05
CA LEU A 99 -16.05 5.95 -8.12
C LEU A 99 -15.81 4.95 -9.26
N ALA A 100 -14.55 4.77 -9.67
CA ALA A 100 -14.16 3.79 -10.68
C ALA A 100 -14.60 2.37 -10.29
N ALA A 101 -14.29 1.94 -9.05
CA ALA A 101 -14.72 0.64 -8.54
C ALA A 101 -16.25 0.48 -8.56
N MET A 102 -16.99 1.51 -8.16
CA MET A 102 -18.46 1.50 -8.19
C MET A 102 -19.02 1.47 -9.62
N ASP A 103 -18.40 2.18 -10.55
CA ASP A 103 -18.83 2.23 -11.95
C ASP A 103 -18.56 0.91 -12.66
N ASP A 104 -17.45 0.23 -12.34
CA ASP A 104 -17.19 -1.15 -12.80
C ASP A 104 -18.25 -2.12 -12.28
N ILE A 105 -18.55 -2.08 -10.98
CA ILE A 105 -19.60 -2.91 -10.36
C ILE A 105 -20.96 -2.65 -11.03
N ARG A 106 -21.33 -1.39 -11.25
CA ARG A 106 -22.58 -1.01 -11.94
C ARG A 106 -22.61 -1.50 -13.38
N SER A 107 -21.49 -1.38 -14.10
CA SER A 107 -21.36 -1.86 -15.47
C SER A 107 -21.58 -3.37 -15.53
N LEU A 108 -20.95 -4.13 -14.65
CA LEU A 108 -21.13 -5.59 -14.57
C LEU A 108 -22.59 -5.98 -14.27
N LEU A 109 -23.23 -5.30 -13.32
CA LEU A 109 -24.66 -5.52 -13.01
C LEU A 109 -25.57 -5.21 -14.21
N TYR A 110 -25.30 -4.11 -14.92
CA TYR A 110 -26.07 -3.73 -16.11
C TYR A 110 -26.00 -4.78 -17.22
N HIS A 111 -24.83 -5.41 -17.39
CA HIS A 111 -24.63 -6.50 -18.35
C HIS A 111 -25.13 -7.86 -17.85
N GLY A 112 -25.79 -7.92 -16.69
CA GLY A 112 -26.36 -9.15 -16.14
C GLY A 112 -25.33 -10.14 -15.61
N HIS A 113 -24.13 -9.67 -15.25
CA HIS A 113 -23.13 -10.40 -14.48
C HIS A 113 -23.34 -10.20 -12.98
N PHE A 114 -22.66 -11.01 -12.17
CA PHE A 114 -22.67 -10.89 -10.71
C PHE A 114 -21.28 -10.43 -10.22
N PRO A 115 -21.09 -9.16 -9.90
CA PRO A 115 -19.81 -8.67 -9.39
C PRO A 115 -19.57 -9.18 -7.97
N ALA A 116 -18.34 -9.63 -7.71
CA ALA A 116 -17.79 -9.85 -6.38
C ALA A 116 -16.67 -8.84 -6.12
N LEU A 117 -16.79 -8.09 -5.03
CA LEU A 117 -15.80 -7.14 -4.53
C LEU A 117 -15.09 -7.75 -3.34
N ILE A 118 -13.77 -7.88 -3.42
CA ILE A 118 -12.93 -8.32 -2.32
C ILE A 118 -12.15 -7.10 -1.81
N LEU A 119 -12.24 -6.83 -0.52
CA LEU A 119 -11.48 -5.79 0.17
C LEU A 119 -10.32 -6.46 0.91
N LEU A 120 -9.11 -6.36 0.38
CA LEU A 120 -7.91 -6.94 0.99
C LEU A 120 -7.38 -5.99 2.07
N ASP A 121 -7.21 -6.49 3.29
CA ASP A 121 -6.52 -5.78 4.39
C ASP A 121 -5.14 -6.41 4.58
N LEU A 122 -4.09 -5.60 4.46
CA LEU A 122 -2.71 -6.03 4.70
C LEU A 122 -2.30 -5.74 6.15
N SER A 123 -1.76 -6.76 6.84
CA SER A 123 -1.23 -6.60 8.19
C SER A 123 0.10 -5.84 8.16
N ALA A 124 0.14 -4.64 8.74
CA ALA A 124 1.38 -3.85 8.87
C ALA A 124 2.14 -3.70 7.54
N ALA A 125 1.42 -3.36 6.47
CA ALA A 125 1.91 -3.41 5.09
C ALA A 125 3.25 -2.67 4.88
N PHE A 126 3.35 -1.45 5.41
CA PHE A 126 4.56 -0.64 5.31
C PHE A 126 5.75 -1.23 6.07
N ASP A 127 5.54 -1.95 7.17
CA ASP A 127 6.60 -2.56 7.98
C ASP A 127 7.14 -3.86 7.35
N MET A 128 6.36 -4.48 6.45
CA MET A 128 6.70 -5.76 5.81
C MET A 128 7.49 -5.61 4.49
N VAL A 129 7.69 -4.38 4.02
CA VAL A 129 8.40 -4.14 2.75
C VAL A 129 9.87 -4.56 2.84
N PHE A 130 10.23 -5.63 2.14
CA PHE A 130 11.61 -6.11 2.14
C PHE A 130 12.48 -5.26 1.18
N HIS A 131 13.59 -4.73 1.69
CA HIS A 131 14.39 -3.72 0.96
C HIS A 131 15.01 -4.26 -0.31
N SER A 132 15.51 -5.50 -0.33
CA SER A 132 16.11 -6.09 -1.54
C SER A 132 15.07 -6.28 -2.63
N THR A 133 13.89 -6.81 -2.30
CA THR A 133 12.77 -6.95 -3.23
C THR A 133 12.35 -5.59 -3.77
N LEU A 134 12.20 -4.57 -2.91
CA LEU A 134 11.88 -3.21 -3.34
C LEU A 134 12.93 -2.65 -4.30
N CYS A 135 14.22 -2.83 -4.03
CA CYS A 135 15.29 -2.39 -4.93
C CYS A 135 15.24 -3.08 -6.30
N THR A 136 14.93 -4.38 -6.35
CA THR A 136 14.70 -5.08 -7.63
C THR A 136 13.51 -4.47 -8.37
N ARG A 137 12.38 -4.22 -7.69
CA ARG A 137 11.20 -3.61 -8.33
C ARG A 137 11.46 -2.20 -8.84
N LEU A 138 12.21 -1.39 -8.10
CA LEU A 138 12.64 -0.07 -8.53
C LEU A 138 13.46 -0.14 -9.82
N HIS A 139 14.36 -1.12 -9.92
CA HIS A 139 15.11 -1.36 -11.15
C HIS A 139 14.21 -1.82 -12.30
N ASP A 140 13.24 -2.71 -12.05
CA ASP A 140 12.29 -3.21 -13.05
C ASP A 140 11.44 -2.08 -13.68
N VAL A 141 11.10 -1.04 -12.89
CA VAL A 141 10.39 0.17 -13.37
C VAL A 141 11.32 1.25 -13.95
N GLY A 142 12.60 0.91 -14.18
CA GLY A 142 13.57 1.79 -14.83
C GLY A 142 14.34 2.76 -13.91
N ILE A 143 14.11 2.72 -12.59
CA ILE A 143 14.89 3.52 -11.64
C ILE A 143 16.25 2.87 -11.42
N SER A 144 17.30 3.53 -11.88
CA SER A 144 18.66 2.99 -11.88
C SER A 144 19.71 4.04 -11.48
N GLY A 145 20.98 3.63 -11.45
CA GLY A 145 22.12 4.51 -11.18
C GLY A 145 22.04 5.22 -9.82
N THR A 146 22.26 6.53 -9.83
CA THR A 146 22.33 7.36 -8.62
C THR A 146 21.02 7.37 -7.84
N ALA A 147 19.87 7.37 -8.51
CA ALA A 147 18.56 7.38 -7.86
C ALA A 147 18.30 6.08 -7.09
N LEU A 148 18.56 4.93 -7.71
CA LEU A 148 18.43 3.63 -7.05
C LEU A 148 19.40 3.50 -5.86
N LYS A 149 20.64 3.94 -6.05
CA LYS A 149 21.64 3.98 -4.98
C LYS A 149 21.18 4.85 -3.81
N TRP A 150 20.58 6.00 -4.10
CA TRP A 150 20.03 6.90 -3.10
C TRP A 150 18.90 6.26 -2.32
N ILE A 151 17.92 5.62 -2.98
CA ILE A 151 16.80 4.94 -2.31
C ILE A 151 17.32 3.77 -1.46
N HIS A 152 18.26 2.98 -1.98
CA HIS A 152 18.90 1.92 -1.19
C HIS A 152 19.60 2.49 0.06
N SER A 153 20.33 3.60 -0.09
CA SER A 153 20.98 4.30 1.02
C SER A 153 19.98 4.87 2.03
N PHE A 154 18.83 5.37 1.56
CA PHE A 154 17.74 5.86 2.39
C PHE A 154 17.15 4.76 3.27
N LEU A 155 17.00 3.54 2.75
CA LEU A 155 16.45 2.38 3.46
C LEU A 155 17.47 1.69 4.38
N SER A 156 18.75 1.71 3.99
CA SER A 156 19.82 0.96 4.66
C SER A 156 20.41 1.68 5.87
N GLY A 157 20.77 0.90 6.90
CA GLY A 157 21.48 1.42 8.09
C GLY A 157 20.61 2.30 8.98
N ARG A 158 19.28 2.20 8.84
CA ARG A 158 18.34 2.97 9.65
C ARG A 158 18.22 2.40 11.05
N THR A 159 17.91 3.29 11.98
CA THR A 159 17.53 2.91 13.35
C THR A 159 16.28 3.63 13.76
N GLN A 160 15.51 3.00 14.64
CA GLN A 160 14.34 3.60 15.25
C GLN A 160 14.38 3.44 16.77
N ARG A 161 13.73 4.36 17.49
CA ARG A 161 13.46 4.23 18.92
C ARG A 161 12.04 4.64 19.22
N VAL A 162 11.37 3.93 20.13
CA VAL A 162 10.01 4.27 20.56
C VAL A 162 10.08 5.34 21.64
N ARG A 163 9.30 6.41 21.48
CA ARG A 163 9.12 7.47 22.48
C ARG A 163 7.68 7.46 22.98
N LEU A 164 7.53 7.30 24.29
CA LEU A 164 6.28 7.43 25.03
C LEU A 164 6.58 8.28 26.25
N PRO A 165 6.33 9.61 26.22
CA PRO A 165 6.76 10.51 27.29
C PRO A 165 6.34 10.00 28.68
N PRO A 166 7.25 9.94 29.67
CA PRO A 166 8.65 10.40 29.66
C PRO A 166 9.68 9.35 29.18
N TYR A 167 9.24 8.15 28.78
CA TYR A 167 10.08 7.02 28.41
C TYR A 167 10.59 7.07 26.97
N THR A 168 11.79 6.54 26.75
CA THR A 168 12.37 6.34 25.41
C THR A 168 13.12 5.01 25.39
N SER A 169 12.88 4.20 24.37
CA SER A 169 13.55 2.92 24.20
C SER A 169 15.00 3.08 23.74
N LYS A 170 15.78 2.00 23.83
CA LYS A 170 17.06 1.93 23.13
C LYS A 170 16.84 1.97 21.60
N PRO A 171 17.75 2.59 20.83
CA PRO A 171 17.71 2.51 19.38
C PRO A 171 17.83 1.06 18.91
N THR A 172 17.06 0.69 17.90
CA THR A 172 17.06 -0.63 17.27
C THR A 172 17.18 -0.47 15.76
N GLY A 173 17.94 -1.35 15.10
CA GLY A 173 18.08 -1.35 13.65
C GLY A 173 16.78 -1.70 12.94
N VAL A 174 16.57 -1.13 11.75
CA VAL A 174 15.43 -1.42 10.88
C VAL A 174 15.94 -2.19 9.67
N SER A 175 15.56 -3.47 9.56
CA SER A 175 15.98 -4.38 8.48
C SER A 175 14.92 -4.57 7.38
N CYS A 176 13.68 -4.19 7.64
CA CYS A 176 12.57 -4.23 6.70
C CYS A 176 11.61 -3.08 7.00
N GLY A 177 10.76 -2.81 6.02
CA GLY A 177 9.76 -1.78 6.08
C GLY A 177 10.24 -0.41 5.61
N VAL A 178 9.28 0.45 5.33
CA VAL A 178 9.48 1.86 4.96
C VAL A 178 8.98 2.74 6.11
N PRO A 179 9.64 3.87 6.43
CA PRO A 179 9.27 4.67 7.60
C PRO A 179 7.84 5.21 7.47
N GLN A 180 6.96 4.83 8.39
CA GLN A 180 5.56 5.29 8.39
C GLN A 180 5.52 6.80 8.70
N GLY A 181 5.13 7.63 7.71
CA GLY A 181 5.18 9.10 7.81
C GLY A 181 6.30 9.76 6.99
N SER A 182 7.08 8.97 6.25
CA SER A 182 7.93 9.46 5.15
C SER A 182 7.09 9.86 3.94
N PHE A 183 7.49 10.90 3.22
CA PHE A 183 6.83 11.32 1.98
C PHE A 183 7.04 10.33 0.83
N LEU A 184 8.15 9.61 0.81
CA LEU A 184 8.46 8.60 -0.21
C LEU A 184 7.76 7.27 0.03
N CYS A 185 7.34 7.02 1.27
CA CYS A 185 6.79 5.74 1.72
C CYS A 185 5.60 5.25 0.86
N PRO A 186 4.57 6.08 0.56
CA PRO A 186 3.47 5.67 -0.33
C PRO A 186 3.95 5.30 -1.74
N THR A 187 4.82 6.13 -2.33
CA THR A 187 5.37 5.92 -3.68
C THR A 187 6.14 4.60 -3.76
N LEU A 188 7.02 4.34 -2.79
CA LEU A 188 7.80 3.09 -2.72
C LEU A 188 6.90 1.87 -2.51
N PHE A 189 5.87 1.99 -1.67
CA PHE A 189 4.93 0.89 -1.44
C PHE A 189 4.12 0.57 -2.69
N ASN A 190 3.65 1.58 -3.43
CA ASN A 190 2.90 1.33 -4.64
C ASN A 190 3.77 0.64 -5.72
N ILE A 191 5.07 0.97 -5.83
CA ILE A 191 6.02 0.29 -6.76
C ILE A 191 6.20 -1.17 -6.33
N TYR A 192 6.23 -1.41 -5.02
CA TYR A 192 6.29 -2.75 -4.46
C TYR A 192 5.09 -3.61 -4.90
N MET A 193 3.90 -2.99 -4.94
CA MET A 193 2.63 -3.63 -5.27
C MET A 193 2.38 -3.82 -6.78
N THR A 194 3.19 -3.21 -7.66
CA THR A 194 2.97 -3.23 -9.13
C THR A 194 2.77 -4.64 -9.72
N PRO A 195 3.54 -5.69 -9.36
CA PRO A 195 3.32 -7.01 -9.94
C PRO A 195 1.92 -7.59 -9.64
N LEU A 196 1.29 -7.21 -8.52
CA LEU A 196 -0.04 -7.69 -8.17
C LEU A 196 -1.08 -7.31 -9.23
N THR A 197 -0.99 -6.10 -9.81
CA THR A 197 -1.98 -5.66 -10.79
C THR A 197 -1.96 -6.52 -12.04
N THR A 198 -0.76 -6.92 -12.47
CA THR A 198 -0.56 -7.81 -13.62
C THR A 198 -1.10 -9.21 -13.32
N ILE A 199 -0.83 -9.75 -12.13
CA ILE A 199 -1.30 -11.08 -11.70
C ILE A 199 -2.83 -11.12 -11.67
N VAL A 200 -3.46 -10.10 -11.10
CA VAL A 200 -4.92 -10.01 -10.97
C VAL A 200 -5.57 -9.97 -12.36
N ARG A 201 -5.05 -9.15 -13.27
CA ARG A 201 -5.59 -9.04 -14.64
C ARG A 201 -5.41 -10.30 -15.48
N ASN A 202 -4.31 -11.01 -15.31
CA ASN A 202 -4.09 -12.30 -15.99
C ASN A 202 -5.16 -13.35 -15.61
N HIS A 203 -5.84 -13.16 -14.48
CA HIS A 203 -6.94 -14.00 -14.02
C HIS A 203 -8.32 -13.38 -14.33
N GLY A 204 -8.41 -12.36 -15.19
CA GLY A 204 -9.67 -11.74 -15.60
C GLY A 204 -10.35 -10.91 -14.51
N MET A 205 -9.61 -10.53 -13.48
CA MET A 205 -10.09 -9.69 -12.38
C MET A 205 -9.64 -8.24 -12.60
N ASN A 206 -10.41 -7.28 -12.07
CA ASN A 206 -9.95 -5.89 -11.97
C ASN A 206 -9.39 -5.61 -10.58
N ILE A 207 -8.48 -4.63 -10.50
CA ILE A 207 -7.87 -4.17 -9.27
C ILE A 207 -8.02 -2.65 -9.17
N VAL A 208 -8.35 -2.19 -7.97
CA VAL A 208 -8.29 -0.79 -7.59
C VAL A 208 -7.49 -0.72 -6.30
N SER A 209 -6.33 -0.08 -6.33
CA SER A 209 -5.42 -0.02 -5.18
C SER A 209 -5.03 1.40 -4.85
N TYR A 210 -5.17 1.79 -3.58
CA TYR A 210 -4.66 3.04 -3.04
C TYR A 210 -3.84 2.74 -1.80
N THR A 211 -2.50 2.85 -1.92
CA THR A 211 -1.59 2.48 -0.82
C THR A 211 -1.88 1.06 -0.30
N ASP A 212 -2.14 0.89 0.99
CA ASP A 212 -2.44 -0.41 1.61
C ASP A 212 -3.88 -0.90 1.36
N ASP A 213 -4.81 -0.03 0.97
CA ASP A 213 -6.19 -0.40 0.61
C ASP A 213 -6.21 -0.99 -0.81
N THR A 214 -6.34 -2.32 -0.92
CA THR A 214 -6.43 -3.02 -2.20
C THR A 214 -7.77 -3.68 -2.39
N GLN A 215 -8.43 -3.41 -3.52
CA GLN A 215 -9.74 -3.93 -3.86
C GLN A 215 -9.66 -4.75 -5.14
N LEU A 216 -10.22 -5.96 -5.12
CA LEU A 216 -10.34 -6.80 -6.31
C LEU A 216 -11.81 -6.86 -6.73
N ILE A 217 -12.06 -6.73 -8.02
CA ILE A 217 -13.40 -6.85 -8.60
C ILE A 217 -13.38 -8.03 -9.54
N ILE A 218 -14.26 -8.99 -9.30
CA ILE A 218 -14.37 -10.23 -10.06
C ILE A 218 -15.75 -10.27 -10.68
N SER A 219 -15.82 -10.50 -11.99
CA SER A 219 -17.09 -10.79 -12.66
C SER A 219 -17.39 -12.28 -12.52
N LEU A 220 -18.37 -12.63 -11.69
CA LEU A 220 -18.85 -14.01 -11.62
C LEU A 220 -19.74 -14.26 -12.82
N THR A 221 -19.42 -15.32 -13.57
CA THR A 221 -20.22 -15.77 -14.71
C THR A 221 -21.55 -16.35 -14.24
N LYS A 222 -22.51 -16.53 -15.15
CA LYS A 222 -23.78 -17.20 -14.84
C LYS A 222 -23.60 -18.69 -14.53
N ASP A 223 -22.45 -19.26 -14.90
CA ASP A 223 -22.05 -20.62 -14.57
C ASP A 223 -21.36 -20.63 -13.18
N PRO A 224 -22.03 -21.14 -12.13
CA PRO A 224 -21.50 -21.10 -10.77
C PRO A 224 -20.17 -21.85 -10.62
N ASP A 225 -19.99 -22.98 -11.31
CA ASP A 225 -18.78 -23.80 -11.17
C ASP A 225 -17.57 -23.10 -11.80
N MET A 226 -17.76 -22.49 -12.96
CA MET A 226 -16.73 -21.70 -13.62
C MET A 226 -16.39 -20.45 -12.81
N ALA A 227 -17.40 -19.75 -12.28
CA ALA A 227 -17.21 -18.57 -11.43
C ALA A 227 -16.40 -18.91 -10.17
N LYS A 228 -16.73 -20.03 -9.51
CA LYS A 228 -16.02 -20.54 -8.34
C LYS A 228 -14.57 -20.88 -8.66
N ASN A 229 -14.34 -21.58 -9.77
CA ASN A 229 -12.99 -21.95 -10.18
C ASN A 229 -12.11 -20.73 -10.48
N ASN A 230 -12.64 -19.75 -11.21
CA ASN A 230 -11.91 -18.51 -11.52
C ASN A 230 -11.61 -17.69 -10.24
N PHE A 231 -12.56 -17.63 -9.32
CA PHE A 231 -12.37 -17.00 -8.01
C PHE A 231 -11.25 -17.67 -7.21
N HIS A 232 -11.28 -19.01 -7.10
CA HIS A 232 -10.25 -19.76 -6.39
C HIS A 232 -8.86 -19.58 -7.00
N LEU A 233 -8.72 -19.72 -8.32
CA LEU A 233 -7.44 -19.57 -9.01
C LEU A 233 -6.89 -18.14 -8.86
N GLY A 234 -7.75 -17.13 -9.00
CA GLY A 234 -7.36 -15.74 -8.80
C GLY A 234 -6.89 -15.46 -7.38
N MET A 235 -7.63 -15.91 -6.37
CA MET A 235 -7.25 -15.73 -4.97
C MET A 235 -6.02 -16.52 -4.56
N GLU A 236 -5.83 -17.73 -5.10
CA GLU A 236 -4.61 -18.52 -4.88
C GLU A 236 -3.39 -17.82 -5.47
N ALA A 237 -3.49 -17.26 -6.68
CA ALA A 237 -2.41 -16.49 -7.28
C ALA A 237 -2.06 -15.23 -6.46
N VAL A 238 -3.08 -14.49 -6.01
CA VAL A 238 -2.89 -13.29 -5.16
C VAL A 238 -2.24 -13.65 -3.84
N THR A 239 -2.75 -14.67 -3.14
CA THR A 239 -2.23 -15.07 -1.82
C THR A 239 -0.82 -15.66 -1.91
N THR A 240 -0.53 -16.42 -2.95
CA THR A 240 0.81 -16.96 -3.22
C THR A 240 1.79 -15.83 -3.46
N TRP A 241 1.45 -14.87 -4.33
CA TRP A 241 2.28 -13.71 -4.61
C TRP A 241 2.52 -12.84 -3.37
N MET A 242 1.48 -12.59 -2.57
CA MET A 242 1.63 -11.83 -1.32
C MET A 242 2.61 -12.53 -0.38
N ARG A 243 2.51 -13.86 -0.23
CA ARG A 243 3.43 -14.65 0.60
C ARG A 243 4.86 -14.57 0.10
N GLU A 244 5.09 -14.73 -1.21
CA GLU A 244 6.41 -14.61 -1.83
C GLU A 244 6.99 -13.20 -1.69
N SER A 245 6.11 -12.20 -1.68
CA SER A 245 6.46 -10.79 -1.45
C SER A 245 6.48 -10.42 0.04
N CYS A 246 6.51 -11.40 0.96
CA CYS A 246 6.54 -11.18 2.41
C CYS A 246 5.40 -10.31 2.97
N LEU A 247 4.31 -10.15 2.23
CA LEU A 247 3.11 -9.45 2.64
C LEU A 247 2.14 -10.42 3.32
N LYS A 248 1.58 -10.00 4.44
CA LYS A 248 0.62 -10.80 5.19
C LYS A 248 -0.79 -10.24 5.02
N LEU A 249 -1.67 -11.01 4.39
CA LEU A 249 -3.09 -10.71 4.38
C LEU A 249 -3.68 -10.89 5.79
N ASN A 250 -4.52 -9.95 6.20
CA ASN A 250 -5.31 -10.03 7.41
C ASN A 250 -6.66 -10.66 7.08
N SER A 251 -6.82 -11.95 7.34
CA SER A 251 -8.06 -12.67 7.08
C SER A 251 -9.25 -12.10 7.88
N ASP A 252 -9.02 -11.65 9.11
CA ASP A 252 -10.08 -11.11 9.98
C ASP A 252 -10.67 -9.78 9.48
N LYS A 253 -9.94 -9.06 8.62
CA LYS A 253 -10.37 -7.78 8.05
C LYS A 253 -10.58 -7.81 6.53
N THR A 254 -10.24 -8.93 5.89
CA THR A 254 -10.50 -9.09 4.46
C THR A 254 -11.98 -9.40 4.27
N GLU A 255 -12.66 -8.63 3.41
CA GLU A 255 -14.10 -8.74 3.21
C GLU A 255 -14.45 -9.13 1.76
N LEU A 256 -15.56 -9.84 1.57
CA LEU A 256 -16.12 -10.19 0.26
C LEU A 256 -17.56 -9.70 0.22
N ILE A 257 -17.89 -8.96 -0.84
CA ILE A 257 -19.24 -8.43 -1.08
C ILE A 257 -19.67 -8.85 -2.47
N ILE A 258 -20.76 -9.60 -2.55
CA ILE A 258 -21.35 -10.04 -3.82
C ILE A 258 -22.56 -9.18 -4.11
N PHE A 259 -22.66 -8.70 -5.35
CA PHE A 259 -23.75 -7.85 -5.81
C PHE A 259 -24.71 -8.64 -6.72
N GLY A 260 -26.01 -8.42 -6.52
CA GLY A 260 -27.08 -9.03 -7.33
C GLY A 260 -27.74 -10.24 -6.67
N ASN A 261 -28.69 -10.85 -7.38
CA ASN A 261 -29.55 -11.93 -6.86
C ASN A 261 -28.91 -13.34 -6.94
N ALA A 262 -27.58 -13.40 -6.77
CA ALA A 262 -26.78 -14.64 -6.81
C ALA A 262 -26.54 -15.25 -5.43
N THR A 263 -27.14 -14.70 -4.37
CA THR A 263 -27.07 -15.22 -3.00
C THR A 263 -27.60 -16.65 -2.86
N SER A 264 -28.35 -17.15 -3.85
CA SER A 264 -28.78 -18.55 -3.92
C SER A 264 -27.71 -19.53 -4.44
N ALA A 265 -26.57 -19.05 -4.96
CA ALA A 265 -25.61 -19.85 -5.72
C ALA A 265 -24.21 -20.02 -5.08
N MET A 266 -23.87 -19.23 -4.06
CA MET A 266 -22.59 -19.34 -3.34
C MET A 266 -22.81 -19.90 -1.94
N ASP A 267 -22.18 -21.04 -1.63
CA ASP A 267 -22.08 -21.62 -0.28
C ASP A 267 -20.69 -21.34 0.31
N ASP A 268 -20.47 -21.70 1.58
CA ASP A 268 -19.19 -21.53 2.28
C ASP A 268 -17.99 -22.21 1.57
N THR A 269 -18.24 -23.07 0.57
CA THR A 269 -17.20 -23.81 -0.14
C THR A 269 -16.53 -23.01 -1.27
N TRP A 270 -16.98 -21.78 -1.55
CA TRP A 270 -16.37 -20.85 -2.51
C TRP A 270 -15.20 -20.05 -1.93
N TRP A 271 -15.00 -20.09 -0.61
CA TRP A 271 -13.87 -19.41 0.01
C TRP A 271 -12.66 -20.36 0.08
N PRO A 272 -11.47 -19.94 -0.40
CA PRO A 272 -10.27 -20.78 -0.32
C PRO A 272 -9.99 -21.15 1.13
N THR A 273 -9.81 -22.44 1.42
CA THR A 273 -9.46 -22.93 2.77
C THR A 273 -8.13 -22.37 3.29
N SER A 274 -7.31 -21.78 2.43
CA SER A 274 -6.07 -21.07 2.76
C SER A 274 -6.29 -19.69 3.39
N LEU A 275 -7.50 -19.14 3.33
CA LEU A 275 -7.93 -17.88 3.94
C LEU A 275 -8.91 -18.21 5.07
N SER A 276 -8.56 -17.95 6.33
CA SER A 276 -9.42 -18.37 7.45
C SER A 276 -10.75 -17.62 7.46
N THR A 277 -11.84 -18.38 7.51
CA THR A 277 -13.26 -18.00 7.60
C THR A 277 -13.83 -17.17 6.44
N PRO A 278 -14.95 -17.61 5.81
CA PRO A 278 -15.64 -16.78 4.83
C PRO A 278 -16.11 -15.49 5.52
N PRO A 279 -15.92 -14.31 4.87
CA PRO A 279 -16.24 -13.04 5.50
C PRO A 279 -17.76 -12.90 5.69
N PRO A 280 -18.19 -12.19 6.75
CA PRO A 280 -19.61 -12.04 7.06
C PRO A 280 -20.36 -11.29 5.94
N PRO A 281 -21.64 -11.63 5.67
CA PRO A 281 -22.40 -11.14 4.50
C PRO A 281 -22.72 -9.64 4.50
N THR A 282 -22.24 -8.86 5.47
CA THR A 282 -22.48 -7.40 5.54
C THR A 282 -21.43 -6.69 6.40
N LYS A 283 -20.71 -5.70 5.84
CA LYS A 283 -20.55 -4.30 6.33
C LYS A 283 -19.45 -3.50 5.60
N HIS A 284 -19.35 -2.22 5.97
CA HIS A 284 -18.57 -1.07 5.49
C HIS A 284 -17.42 -1.27 4.48
N ALA A 285 -17.72 -1.07 3.18
CA ALA A 285 -16.71 -0.74 2.17
C ALA A 285 -16.49 0.78 2.14
N LEU A 286 -15.34 1.26 2.62
CA LEU A 286 -14.87 2.65 2.46
C LEU A 286 -15.83 3.71 3.02
N GLY A 287 -16.67 3.38 4.01
CA GLY A 287 -17.67 4.31 4.57
C GLY A 287 -18.97 4.41 3.76
N ILE A 288 -19.21 3.52 2.79
CA ILE A 288 -20.54 3.28 2.22
C ILE A 288 -21.12 2.05 2.93
N ILE A 289 -22.38 2.16 3.37
CA ILE A 289 -23.15 1.02 3.88
C ILE A 289 -23.80 0.37 2.67
N LEU A 290 -23.31 -0.81 2.30
CA LEU A 290 -23.96 -1.66 1.32
C LEU A 290 -24.99 -2.50 2.06
N TYR A 291 -26.27 -2.20 1.83
CA TYR A 291 -27.39 -2.97 2.36
C TYR A 291 -27.67 -4.11 1.39
N SER A 292 -27.57 -5.37 1.85
CA SER A 292 -28.29 -6.45 1.16
C SER A 292 -29.78 -6.24 1.43
N LYS A 293 -30.61 -6.34 0.39
CA LYS A 293 -32.04 -6.62 0.56
C LYS A 293 -32.24 -8.12 0.46
#